data_AF-A0A1I1P073-F1
#
_entry.id   AF-A0A1I1P073-F1
#
_cell.length_a   1.000
_cell.length_b   1.000
_cell.length_c   1.000
_cell.angle_alpha   90.00
_cell.angle_beta   90.00
_cell.angle_gamma   90.00
#
_symmetry.space_group_name_H-M   'P 1'
#
loop_
_entity.id
_entity.type
_entity.pdbx_description
1 polymer ?
#
loop_
_entity_poly.entity_id
_entity_poly.type
_entity_poly.pdbx_seq_one_letter_code
_entity_poly.pdbx_strand_id
1 'polypeptide(L)'
;MRILLFILFIISYPIHASIYKCKVDDVLSFSQFPCSKDAVEIIVKTSATSYEAGFRKNTIYSRTVIDALVQLKQVIIDLKENKLKKRLLQKQLKNKISQLNNRANKNLGEFNHQELEDNKSEITSQFTKQIKMTQDTIDSLVHSKSSILYKINSQDNILEFEQHFSSNAQSHVQQIENILQSHEIHSKIKQQQDNLRLFQLNLNNELAHAKRQSQLSNDPASFEIKSTNIKNKYNEKIRFANNKISDLLKEEKLLYKSN
;
A
#
# COMPACT_ATOMS: atom_id res chain seq x y z
N MET A 1 -57.87 -21.59 29.40
CA MET A 1 -57.59 -20.19 29.00
C MET A 1 -56.10 -20.05 28.76
N ARG A 2 -55.75 -19.46 27.62
CA ARG A 2 -54.40 -19.38 27.04
C ARG A 2 -53.57 -18.24 27.66
N ILE A 3 -52.27 -18.52 27.83
CA ILE A 3 -51.11 -17.65 27.62
C ILE A 3 -50.96 -16.44 28.56
N LEU A 4 -49.86 -16.40 29.32
CA LEU A 4 -49.06 -15.17 29.40
C LEU A 4 -47.56 -15.51 29.59
N LEU A 5 -46.88 -15.56 28.44
CA LEU A 5 -45.43 -15.62 28.26
C LEU A 5 -44.95 -14.15 28.22
N PHE A 6 -44.35 -13.63 29.31
CA PHE A 6 -43.71 -12.31 29.27
C PHE A 6 -42.30 -12.45 28.72
N ILE A 7 -42.20 -12.33 27.40
CA ILE A 7 -40.96 -12.21 26.65
C ILE A 7 -40.39 -10.82 26.92
N LEU A 8 -39.22 -10.76 27.55
CA LEU A 8 -38.39 -9.57 27.68
C LEU A 8 -37.84 -9.22 26.28
N PHE A 9 -38.56 -8.39 25.54
CA PHE A 9 -38.09 -7.83 24.27
C PHE A 9 -37.16 -6.66 24.58
N ILE A 10 -35.85 -6.87 24.46
CA ILE A 10 -34.85 -5.80 24.46
C ILE A 10 -35.03 -5.03 23.15
N ILE A 11 -35.67 -3.87 23.23
CA ILE A 11 -35.80 -2.94 22.10
C ILE A 11 -34.45 -2.23 21.96
N SER A 12 -33.64 -2.66 20.99
CA SER A 12 -32.48 -1.90 20.53
C SER A 12 -32.98 -0.68 19.73
N TYR A 13 -32.92 0.52 20.31
CA TYR A 13 -33.17 1.74 19.55
C TYR A 13 -31.99 1.98 18.57
N PRO A 14 -32.25 2.28 17.29
CA PRO A 14 -31.21 2.76 16.40
C PRO A 14 -30.77 4.15 16.87
N ILE A 15 -29.50 4.28 17.26
CA ILE A 15 -28.89 5.58 17.58
C ILE A 15 -28.68 6.30 16.24
N HIS A 16 -29.68 7.09 15.81
CA HIS A 16 -29.51 8.02 14.71
C HIS A 16 -28.74 9.25 15.23
N ALA A 17 -27.50 9.42 14.80
CA ALA A 17 -26.70 10.59 15.12
C ALA A 17 -27.07 11.74 14.16
N SER A 18 -27.92 12.65 14.59
CA SER A 18 -28.17 13.93 13.91
C SER A 18 -26.98 14.86 14.12
N ILE A 19 -26.53 15.59 13.08
CA ILE A 19 -25.49 16.60 13.19
C ILE A 19 -26.09 17.96 12.81
N TYR A 20 -25.96 18.96 13.66
CA TYR A 20 -26.47 20.30 13.47
C TYR A 20 -25.33 21.26 13.12
N LYS A 21 -25.54 22.09 12.10
CA LYS A 21 -24.67 23.21 11.75
C LYS A 21 -25.14 24.44 12.49
N CYS A 22 -24.23 25.11 13.18
CA CYS A 22 -24.47 26.40 13.79
C CYS A 22 -23.44 27.42 13.34
N LYS A 23 -23.86 28.68 13.30
CA LYS A 23 -22.98 29.83 13.17
C LYS A 23 -22.99 30.53 14.53
N VAL A 24 -21.89 30.42 15.26
CA VAL A 24 -21.72 31.05 16.58
C VAL A 24 -20.59 32.04 16.43
N ASP A 25 -20.89 33.33 16.61
CA ASP A 25 -19.93 34.44 16.50
C ASP A 25 -19.13 34.43 15.19
N ASP A 26 -19.85 34.32 14.06
CA ASP A 26 -19.30 34.17 12.70
C ASP A 26 -18.46 32.91 12.43
N VAL A 27 -18.29 32.03 13.42
CA VAL A 27 -17.57 30.76 13.28
C VAL A 27 -18.55 29.61 13.07
N LEU A 28 -18.27 28.80 12.05
CA LEU A 28 -19.05 27.62 11.71
C LEU A 28 -18.72 26.47 12.67
N SER A 29 -19.72 25.91 13.33
CA SER A 29 -19.58 24.84 14.32
C SER A 29 -20.57 23.70 14.07
N PHE A 30 -20.20 22.48 14.47
CA PHE A 30 -20.98 21.26 14.28
C PHE A 30 -21.19 20.55 15.61
N SER A 31 -22.42 20.12 15.88
CA SER A 31 -22.80 19.49 17.15
C SER A 31 -23.77 18.34 16.92
N GLN A 32 -23.76 17.33 17.78
CA GLN A 32 -24.71 16.20 17.72
C GLN A 32 -26.07 16.54 18.35
N PHE A 33 -26.17 17.74 18.93
CA PHE A 33 -27.40 18.30 19.48
C PHE A 33 -27.59 19.73 18.95
N PRO A 34 -28.82 20.26 18.85
CA PRO A 34 -29.06 21.63 18.39
C PRO A 34 -28.24 22.64 19.19
N CYS A 35 -27.37 23.39 18.53
CA CYS A 35 -26.39 24.28 19.16
C CYS A 35 -26.82 25.76 19.21
N SER A 36 -27.90 26.15 18.53
CA SER A 36 -28.52 27.47 18.61
C SER A 36 -29.97 27.43 18.11
N LYS A 37 -30.70 28.55 18.23
CA LYS A 37 -32.08 28.68 17.70
C LYS A 37 -32.13 28.60 16.16
N ASP A 38 -31.03 28.95 15.50
CA ASP A 38 -30.86 28.87 14.05
C ASP A 38 -30.10 27.60 13.62
N ALA A 39 -30.03 26.59 14.50
CA ALA A 39 -29.38 25.33 14.22
C ALA A 39 -30.07 24.63 13.04
N VAL A 40 -29.35 24.50 11.93
CA VAL A 40 -29.83 23.75 10.78
C VAL A 40 -29.39 22.31 10.97
N GLU A 41 -30.36 21.39 11.12
CA GLU A 41 -30.07 19.96 11.07
C GLU A 41 -29.48 19.65 9.70
N ILE A 42 -28.23 19.20 9.71
CA ILE A 42 -27.62 18.64 8.53
C ILE A 42 -28.09 17.20 8.51
N ILE A 43 -29.03 16.92 7.61
CA ILE A 43 -29.17 15.56 7.14
C ILE A 43 -27.86 15.28 6.41
N VAL A 44 -26.95 14.58 7.09
CA VAL A 44 -25.90 13.84 6.39
C VAL A 44 -26.67 12.78 5.61
N LYS A 45 -27.21 13.20 4.46
CA LYS A 45 -27.41 12.24 3.39
C LYS A 45 -26.03 11.61 3.31
N THR A 46 -25.95 10.31 3.48
CA THR A 46 -25.05 9.51 2.68
C THR A 46 -25.42 9.82 1.21
N SER A 47 -25.15 11.05 0.75
CA SER A 47 -24.39 11.20 -0.44
C SER A 47 -23.15 10.35 -0.14
N ALA A 48 -23.24 9.08 -0.55
CA ALA A 48 -22.31 8.62 -1.55
C ALA A 48 -22.10 9.79 -2.51
N THR A 49 -21.24 10.73 -2.11
CA THR A 49 -20.61 11.60 -3.05
C THR A 49 -20.05 10.60 -4.04
N SER A 50 -20.34 10.79 -5.31
CA SER A 50 -19.83 10.00 -6.41
C SER A 50 -18.29 9.90 -6.43
N TYR A 51 -17.61 10.47 -5.43
CA TYR A 51 -16.24 10.18 -5.05
C TYR A 51 -16.06 8.76 -4.48
N GLU A 52 -16.99 8.20 -3.69
CA GLU A 52 -16.89 6.82 -3.17
C GLU A 52 -17.21 5.75 -4.23
N ALA A 53 -17.88 6.11 -5.32
CA ALA A 53 -18.19 5.18 -6.42
C ALA A 53 -16.97 4.86 -7.32
N GLY A 54 -15.85 5.58 -7.15
CA GLY A 54 -14.59 5.32 -7.85
C GLY A 54 -13.50 4.62 -7.02
N PHE A 55 -13.62 4.59 -5.69
CA PHE A 55 -12.66 3.89 -4.83
C PHE A 55 -13.02 2.40 -4.75
N ARG A 56 -12.49 1.64 -5.72
CA ARG A 56 -12.54 0.18 -5.69
C ARG A 56 -12.00 -0.34 -4.34
N LYS A 57 -12.83 -1.18 -3.69
CA LYS A 57 -12.55 -2.26 -2.73
C LYS A 57 -11.10 -2.41 -2.24
N ASN A 58 -10.91 -2.34 -0.92
CA ASN A 58 -9.72 -2.76 -0.13
C ASN A 58 -8.37 -2.15 -0.55
N THR A 59 -8.14 -0.88 -0.23
CA THR A 59 -6.85 -0.20 -0.44
C THR A 59 -5.77 -0.46 0.61
N ILE A 60 -6.10 -1.18 1.69
CA ILE A 60 -5.13 -1.61 2.71
C ILE A 60 -4.97 -3.11 2.64
N TYR A 61 -3.92 -3.53 1.94
CA TYR A 61 -3.52 -4.92 1.86
C TYR A 61 -3.06 -5.45 3.21
N SER A 62 -3.29 -6.75 3.42
CA SER A 62 -2.74 -7.44 4.57
C SER A 62 -1.21 -7.41 4.53
N ARG A 63 -0.57 -7.46 5.72
CA ARG A 63 0.90 -7.52 5.82
C ARG A 63 1.47 -8.69 5.02
N THR A 64 0.77 -9.83 5.01
CA THR A 64 1.18 -11.02 4.27
C THR A 64 1.19 -10.80 2.76
N VAL A 65 0.23 -10.05 2.21
CA VAL A 65 0.23 -9.68 0.79
C VAL A 65 1.34 -8.69 0.46
N ILE A 66 1.59 -7.69 1.32
CA ILE A 66 2.70 -6.75 1.12
C ILE A 66 4.04 -7.48 1.11
N ASP A 67 4.26 -8.38 2.08
CA ASP A 67 5.48 -9.20 2.14
C ASP A 67 5.62 -10.08 0.88
N ALA A 68 4.51 -10.64 0.38
CA ALA A 68 4.51 -11.43 -0.85
C ALA A 68 4.81 -10.58 -2.11
N LEU A 69 4.28 -9.36 -2.19
CA LEU A 69 4.57 -8.43 -3.30
C LEU A 69 6.05 -8.01 -3.32
N VAL A 70 6.64 -7.76 -2.15
CA VAL A 70 8.08 -7.47 -2.03
C VAL A 70 8.91 -8.66 -2.50
N GLN A 71 8.56 -9.89 -2.09
CA GLN A 71 9.23 -11.10 -2.58
C GLN A 71 9.07 -11.28 -4.09
N LEU A 72 7.87 -11.03 -4.63
CA LEU A 72 7.60 -11.14 -6.05
C LEU A 72 8.47 -10.17 -6.87
N LYS A 73 8.60 -8.92 -6.40
CA LYS A 73 9.49 -7.91 -7.01
C LYS A 73 10.91 -8.44 -7.13
N GLN A 74 11.46 -8.98 -6.03
CA GLN A 74 12.83 -9.50 -6.02
C GLN A 74 13.00 -10.67 -6.99
N VAL A 75 12.07 -11.63 -6.99
CA VAL A 75 12.10 -12.78 -7.90
C VAL A 75 12.07 -12.34 -9.38
N ILE A 76 11.30 -11.31 -9.73
CA ILE A 76 11.26 -10.79 -11.10
C ILE A 76 12.61 -10.16 -11.51
N ILE A 77 13.26 -9.44 -10.60
CA ILE A 77 14.60 -8.86 -10.80
C ILE A 77 15.62 -9.99 -11.01
N ASP A 78 15.67 -10.95 -10.10
CA ASP A 78 16.61 -12.08 -10.16
C ASP A 78 16.42 -12.91 -11.43
N LEU A 79 15.18 -13.10 -11.89
CA LEU A 79 14.87 -13.78 -13.15
C LEU A 79 15.46 -13.04 -14.35
N LYS A 80 15.35 -11.71 -14.38
CA LYS A 80 15.91 -10.87 -15.46
C LYS A 80 17.42 -10.99 -15.49
N GLU A 81 18.07 -10.87 -14.33
CA GLU A 81 19.52 -10.95 -14.20
C GLU A 81 20.08 -12.32 -14.59
N ASN A 82 19.47 -13.41 -14.12
CA ASN A 82 19.92 -14.76 -14.46
C ASN A 82 19.70 -15.09 -15.94
N LYS A 83 18.61 -14.60 -16.56
CA LYS A 83 18.42 -14.71 -18.02
C LYS A 83 19.50 -13.97 -18.79
N LEU A 84 19.90 -12.77 -18.35
CA LEU A 84 21.01 -12.03 -18.95
C LEU A 84 22.34 -12.77 -18.77
N LYS A 85 22.64 -13.24 -17.55
CA LYS A 85 23.83 -14.05 -17.24
C LYS A 85 23.95 -15.27 -18.14
N LYS A 86 22.86 -16.03 -18.32
CA LYS A 86 22.82 -17.20 -19.23
C LYS A 86 23.20 -16.80 -20.67
N ARG A 87 22.63 -15.71 -21.19
CA ARG A 87 22.95 -15.20 -22.55
C ARG A 87 24.41 -14.79 -22.66
N LEU A 88 24.96 -14.13 -21.63
CA LEU A 88 26.36 -13.73 -21.60
C LEU A 88 27.30 -14.94 -21.60
N LEU A 89 27.02 -15.97 -20.79
CA LEU A 89 27.78 -17.23 -20.78
C LEU A 89 27.76 -17.92 -22.15
N GLN A 90 26.59 -17.99 -22.79
CA GLN A 90 26.46 -18.53 -24.15
C GLN A 90 27.29 -17.75 -25.19
N LYS A 91 27.30 -16.42 -25.09
CA LYS A 91 28.12 -15.56 -25.96
C LYS A 91 29.61 -15.74 -25.71
N GLN A 92 30.02 -15.82 -24.44
CA GLN A 92 31.41 -16.04 -24.05
C GLN A 92 31.94 -17.39 -24.52
N LEU A 93 31.14 -18.46 -24.41
CA LEU A 93 31.48 -19.77 -24.96
C LEU A 93 31.75 -19.68 -26.47
N LYS A 94 30.81 -19.12 -27.24
CA LYS A 94 30.97 -18.94 -28.70
C LYS A 94 32.24 -18.15 -29.05
N ASN A 95 32.50 -17.07 -28.32
CA ASN A 95 33.68 -16.24 -28.53
C ASN A 95 34.98 -16.99 -28.25
N LYS A 96 35.07 -17.73 -27.13
CA LYS A 96 36.27 -18.51 -26.79
C LYS A 96 36.55 -19.62 -27.80
N ILE A 97 35.52 -20.34 -28.25
CA ILE A 97 35.68 -21.36 -29.29
C ILE A 97 36.14 -20.74 -30.61
N SER A 98 35.58 -19.60 -31.00
CA SER A 98 36.03 -18.86 -32.19
C SER A 98 37.49 -18.40 -32.07
N GLN A 99 37.90 -17.91 -30.90
CA GLN A 99 39.30 -17.52 -30.64
C GLN A 99 40.27 -18.70 -30.77
N LEU A 100 39.91 -19.87 -30.25
CA LEU A 100 40.71 -21.09 -30.41
C LEU A 100 40.84 -21.50 -31.87
N ASN A 101 39.74 -21.52 -32.62
CA ASN A 101 39.75 -21.83 -34.06
C ASN A 101 40.61 -20.81 -34.85
N ASN A 102 40.53 -19.53 -34.51
CA ASN A 102 41.31 -18.49 -35.18
C ASN A 102 42.82 -18.62 -34.88
N ARG A 103 43.21 -19.04 -33.67
CA ARG A 103 44.61 -19.34 -33.33
C ARG A 103 45.11 -20.55 -34.11
N ALA A 104 44.29 -21.59 -34.19
CA ALA A 104 44.60 -22.80 -34.96
C ALA A 104 44.90 -22.50 -36.42
N ASN A 105 44.01 -21.74 -37.06
CA ASN A 105 44.15 -21.39 -38.48
C ASN A 105 45.35 -20.49 -38.78
N LYS A 106 45.89 -19.77 -37.79
CA LYS A 106 47.08 -18.90 -37.97
C LYS A 106 48.40 -19.67 -37.88
N ASN A 107 48.42 -20.83 -37.21
CA ASN A 107 49.65 -21.56 -36.89
C ASN A 107 49.71 -22.95 -37.56
N LEU A 108 49.17 -23.07 -38.78
CA LEU A 108 48.95 -24.34 -39.51
C LEU A 108 50.19 -25.25 -39.64
N GLY A 109 51.41 -24.75 -39.51
CA GLY A 109 52.66 -25.52 -39.62
C GLY A 109 53.14 -26.22 -38.33
N GLU A 110 52.71 -25.79 -37.14
CA GLU A 110 53.14 -26.33 -35.83
C GLU A 110 51.94 -26.74 -34.95
N PHE A 111 50.78 -26.94 -35.57
CA PHE A 111 49.54 -27.02 -34.84
C PHE A 111 49.28 -28.39 -34.19
N ASN A 112 49.21 -28.42 -32.86
CA ASN A 112 48.78 -29.60 -32.12
C ASN A 112 47.24 -29.73 -32.12
N HIS A 113 46.72 -30.54 -33.04
CA HIS A 113 45.29 -30.77 -33.16
C HIS A 113 44.65 -31.39 -31.90
N GLN A 114 45.38 -32.25 -31.18
CA GLN A 114 44.86 -32.88 -29.97
C GLN A 114 44.66 -31.85 -28.85
N GLU A 115 45.66 -31.01 -28.63
CA GLU A 115 45.61 -29.95 -27.62
C GLU A 115 44.47 -28.94 -27.90
N LEU A 116 44.16 -28.65 -29.17
CA LEU A 116 43.01 -27.82 -29.53
C LEU A 116 41.69 -28.46 -29.11
N GLU A 117 41.49 -29.72 -29.45
CA GLU A 117 40.24 -30.42 -29.16
C GLU A 117 40.08 -30.61 -27.65
N ASP A 118 41.16 -30.88 -26.92
CA ASP A 118 41.16 -30.94 -25.45
C ASP A 118 40.75 -29.58 -24.84
N ASN A 119 41.36 -28.48 -25.31
CA ASN A 119 41.01 -27.13 -24.85
C ASN A 119 39.56 -26.76 -25.17
N LYS A 120 39.06 -27.11 -26.36
CA LYS A 120 37.65 -26.89 -26.73
C LYS A 120 36.71 -27.69 -25.84
N SER A 121 37.04 -28.96 -25.60
CA SER A 121 36.26 -29.86 -24.75
C SER A 121 36.18 -29.32 -23.33
N GLU A 122 37.32 -28.91 -22.76
CA GLU A 122 37.38 -28.35 -21.41
C GLU A 122 36.56 -27.06 -21.30
N ILE A 123 36.76 -26.09 -22.18
CA ILE A 123 36.01 -24.82 -22.17
C ILE A 123 34.51 -25.10 -22.35
N THR A 124 34.14 -25.98 -23.27
CA THR A 124 32.74 -26.34 -23.50
C THR A 124 32.12 -26.96 -22.26
N SER A 125 32.82 -27.89 -21.60
CA SER A 125 32.38 -28.53 -20.37
C SER A 125 32.18 -27.51 -19.24
N GLN A 126 33.16 -26.61 -19.02
CA GLN A 126 33.08 -25.58 -17.99
C GLN A 126 31.90 -24.62 -18.21
N PHE A 127 31.71 -24.10 -19.42
CA PHE A 127 30.58 -23.21 -19.73
C PHE A 127 29.24 -23.94 -19.70
N THR A 128 29.18 -25.18 -20.16
CA THR A 128 27.96 -26.00 -20.10
C THR A 128 27.52 -26.20 -18.66
N LYS A 129 28.46 -26.50 -17.74
CA LYS A 129 28.18 -26.59 -16.31
C LYS A 129 27.60 -25.27 -15.76
N GLN A 130 28.23 -24.13 -16.05
CA GLN A 130 27.75 -22.82 -15.57
C GLN A 130 26.38 -22.43 -16.16
N ILE A 131 26.15 -22.72 -17.44
CA ILE A 131 24.87 -22.49 -18.11
C ILE A 131 23.78 -23.36 -17.48
N LYS A 132 24.07 -24.64 -17.20
CA LYS A 132 23.15 -25.55 -16.53
C LYS A 132 22.78 -25.05 -15.13
N MET A 133 23.77 -24.72 -14.30
CA MET A 133 23.52 -24.16 -12.97
C MET A 133 22.68 -22.88 -13.04
N THR A 134 22.96 -21.99 -14.00
CA THR A 134 22.16 -20.77 -14.19
C THR A 134 20.74 -21.09 -14.65
N GLN A 135 20.54 -22.12 -15.47
CA GLN A 135 19.23 -22.59 -15.89
C GLN A 135 18.44 -23.17 -14.72
N ASP A 136 19.06 -24.02 -13.90
CA ASP A 136 18.43 -24.59 -12.71
C ASP A 136 17.96 -23.48 -11.74
N THR A 137 18.76 -22.42 -11.58
CA THR A 137 18.36 -21.21 -10.84
C THR A 137 17.16 -20.50 -11.48
N ILE A 138 17.13 -20.34 -12.81
CA ILE A 138 15.98 -19.74 -13.51
C ILE A 138 14.71 -20.56 -13.27
N ASP A 139 14.78 -21.88 -13.35
CA ASP A 139 13.63 -22.75 -13.20
C ASP A 139 13.07 -22.73 -11.77
N SER A 140 13.96 -22.70 -10.77
CA SER A 140 13.60 -22.48 -9.37
C SER A 140 12.91 -21.13 -9.15
N LEU A 141 13.45 -20.05 -9.72
CA LEU A 141 12.85 -18.71 -9.63
C LEU A 141 11.49 -18.63 -10.33
N VAL A 142 11.30 -19.32 -11.46
CA VAL A 142 10.00 -19.41 -12.15
C VAL A 142 8.97 -20.10 -11.25
N HIS A 143 9.35 -21.19 -10.59
CA HIS A 143 8.47 -21.87 -9.63
C HIS A 143 8.13 -20.98 -8.44
N SER A 144 9.13 -20.30 -7.87
CA SER A 144 8.93 -19.34 -6.78
C SER A 144 7.96 -18.24 -7.17
N LYS A 145 8.12 -17.66 -8.37
CA LYS A 145 7.22 -16.63 -8.91
C LYS A 145 5.77 -17.14 -8.94
N SER A 146 5.53 -18.31 -9.52
CA SER A 146 4.20 -18.90 -9.62
C SER A 146 3.58 -19.18 -8.24
N SER A 147 4.37 -19.71 -7.31
CA SER A 147 3.94 -19.95 -5.92
C SER A 147 3.55 -18.65 -5.20
N ILE A 148 4.35 -17.59 -5.34
CA ILE A 148 4.04 -16.28 -4.72
C ILE A 148 2.76 -15.68 -5.31
N LEU A 149 2.60 -15.76 -6.64
CA LEU A 149 1.38 -15.30 -7.31
C LEU A 149 0.13 -16.03 -6.80
N TYR A 150 0.21 -17.35 -6.62
CA TYR A 150 -0.89 -18.12 -6.03
C TYR A 150 -1.22 -17.66 -4.61
N LYS A 151 -0.21 -17.38 -3.77
CA LYS A 151 -0.41 -16.85 -2.41
C LYS A 151 -1.12 -15.50 -2.42
N ILE A 152 -0.74 -14.61 -3.33
CA ILE A 152 -1.35 -13.28 -3.46
C ILE A 152 -2.81 -13.42 -3.91
N ASN A 153 -3.10 -14.24 -4.92
CA ASN A 153 -4.46 -14.44 -5.43
C ASN A 153 -5.38 -15.08 -4.39
N SER A 154 -4.90 -16.10 -3.66
CA SER A 154 -5.69 -16.82 -2.66
C SER A 154 -6.03 -16.01 -1.42
N GLN A 155 -5.22 -15.00 -1.06
CA GLN A 155 -5.43 -14.24 0.16
C GLN A 155 -6.44 -13.11 0.02
N ASP A 156 -6.71 -12.62 -1.19
CA ASP A 156 -7.20 -11.25 -1.24
C ASP A 156 -7.97 -10.83 -2.51
N ASN A 157 -8.16 -11.67 -3.54
CA ASN A 157 -8.86 -11.29 -4.80
C ASN A 157 -8.37 -9.94 -5.40
N ILE A 158 -7.19 -9.44 -5.01
CA ILE A 158 -6.75 -8.07 -5.30
C ILE A 158 -6.49 -7.90 -6.80
N LEU A 159 -6.27 -8.99 -7.50
CA LEU A 159 -5.61 -8.94 -8.79
C LEU A 159 -6.28 -9.89 -9.78
N GLU A 160 -6.92 -9.32 -10.81
CA GLU A 160 -6.95 -9.95 -12.14
C GLU A 160 -5.52 -9.96 -12.71
N PHE A 161 -4.57 -10.60 -12.01
CA PHE A 161 -3.15 -10.63 -12.37
C PHE A 161 -2.86 -11.55 -13.56
N GLU A 162 -3.84 -12.32 -14.03
CA GLU A 162 -3.59 -13.41 -14.97
C GLU A 162 -3.63 -13.00 -16.46
N GLN A 163 -4.16 -11.83 -16.84
CA GLN A 163 -4.33 -11.52 -18.27
C GLN A 163 -3.26 -10.63 -18.91
N HIS A 164 -2.44 -9.88 -18.15
CA HIS A 164 -1.56 -8.85 -18.73
C HIS A 164 -0.06 -8.96 -18.39
N PHE A 165 0.42 -10.07 -17.80
CA PHE A 165 1.86 -10.31 -17.58
C PHE A 165 2.63 -10.70 -18.87
N SER A 166 2.23 -10.13 -20.01
CA SER A 166 2.87 -10.34 -21.30
C SER A 166 4.05 -9.38 -21.47
N SER A 167 5.25 -9.95 -21.33
CA SER A 167 6.50 -9.60 -22.03
C SER A 167 7.47 -8.52 -21.51
N ASN A 168 7.20 -7.72 -20.45
CA ASN A 168 8.21 -6.80 -19.90
C ASN A 168 8.38 -6.84 -18.36
N ALA A 169 9.51 -7.39 -17.90
CA ALA A 169 9.88 -7.44 -16.49
C ALA A 169 9.97 -6.05 -15.82
N GLN A 170 10.36 -5.01 -16.55
CA GLN A 170 10.44 -3.65 -16.01
C GLN A 170 9.04 -3.09 -15.71
N SER A 171 8.07 -3.36 -16.58
CA SER A 171 6.68 -2.94 -16.37
C SER A 171 6.07 -3.60 -15.14
N HIS A 172 6.36 -4.89 -14.92
CA HIS A 172 5.85 -5.61 -13.74
C HIS A 172 6.45 -5.12 -12.42
N VAL A 173 7.76 -4.82 -12.40
CA VAL A 173 8.40 -4.23 -11.21
C VAL A 173 7.78 -2.88 -10.89
N GLN A 174 7.55 -2.03 -11.90
CA GLN A 174 6.93 -0.72 -11.72
C GLN A 174 5.49 -0.84 -11.17
N GLN A 175 4.70 -1.78 -11.70
CA GLN A 175 3.35 -2.03 -11.19
C GLN A 175 3.36 -2.43 -9.70
N ILE A 176 4.26 -3.34 -9.31
CA ILE A 176 4.42 -3.73 -7.91
C ILE A 176 4.85 -2.55 -7.04
N GLU A 177 5.79 -1.72 -7.52
CA GLU A 177 6.22 -0.52 -6.80
C GLU A 177 5.08 0.47 -6.57
N ASN A 178 4.24 0.73 -7.59
CA ASN A 178 3.09 1.61 -7.46
C ASN A 178 2.09 1.08 -6.41
N ILE A 179 1.86 -0.24 -6.38
CA ILE A 179 0.99 -0.89 -5.38
C ILE A 179 1.56 -0.70 -3.97
N LEU A 180 2.86 -0.92 -3.78
CA LEU A 180 3.52 -0.76 -2.48
C LEU A 180 3.49 0.71 -2.01
N GLN A 181 3.74 1.66 -2.91
CA GLN A 181 3.69 3.08 -2.60
C GLN A 181 2.26 3.55 -2.26
N SER A 182 1.26 3.15 -3.04
CA SER A 182 -0.15 3.46 -2.73
C SER A 182 -0.56 2.86 -1.38
N HIS A 183 -0.13 1.64 -1.05
CA HIS A 183 -0.38 1.05 0.27
C HIS A 183 0.25 1.87 1.41
N GLU A 184 1.50 2.32 1.25
CA GLU A 184 2.18 3.14 2.25
C GLU A 184 1.45 4.47 2.46
N ILE A 185 1.04 5.15 1.38
CA ILE A 185 0.27 6.39 1.44
C ILE A 185 -1.06 6.15 2.17
N HIS A 186 -1.79 5.09 1.84
CA HIS A 186 -3.04 4.73 2.51
C HIS A 186 -2.86 4.45 4.00
N SER A 187 -1.77 3.75 4.38
CA SER A 187 -1.44 3.50 5.79
C SER A 187 -1.21 4.81 6.55
N LYS A 188 -0.48 5.75 5.96
CA LYS A 188 -0.26 7.10 6.53
C LYS A 188 -1.56 7.90 6.63
N ILE A 189 -2.42 7.84 5.61
CA ILE A 189 -3.75 8.48 5.64
C ILE A 189 -4.57 7.92 6.80
N LYS A 190 -4.64 6.59 6.93
CA LYS A 190 -5.37 5.94 8.03
C LYS A 190 -4.84 6.37 9.39
N GLN A 191 -3.52 6.42 9.57
CA GLN A 191 -2.92 6.92 10.81
C GLN A 191 -3.36 8.36 11.13
N GLN A 192 -3.39 9.26 10.13
CA GLN A 192 -3.88 10.63 10.34
C GLN A 192 -5.38 10.69 10.66
N GLN A 193 -6.19 9.82 10.04
CA GLN A 193 -7.61 9.69 10.37
C GLN A 193 -7.83 9.22 11.81
N ASP A 194 -7.03 8.27 12.29
CA ASP A 194 -7.09 7.81 13.69
C ASP A 194 -6.64 8.91 14.66
N ASN A 195 -5.62 9.69 14.31
CA ASN A 195 -5.23 10.88 15.07
C ASN A 195 -6.35 11.92 15.15
N LEU A 196 -7.07 12.17 14.03
CA LEU A 196 -8.21 13.08 14.02
C LEU A 196 -9.31 12.64 14.99
N ARG A 197 -9.65 11.33 14.98
CA ARG A 197 -10.61 10.75 15.93
C ARG A 197 -10.16 10.95 17.38
N LEU A 198 -8.88 10.69 17.67
CA LEU A 198 -8.33 10.86 19.01
C LEU A 198 -8.34 12.34 19.45
N PHE A 199 -7.99 13.26 18.56
CA PHE A 199 -8.03 14.70 18.87
C PHE A 199 -9.45 15.20 19.13
N GLN A 200 -10.43 14.73 18.36
CA GLN A 200 -11.85 15.04 18.60
C GLN A 200 -12.34 14.48 19.93
N LEU A 201 -11.97 13.24 20.26
CA LEU A 201 -12.30 12.63 21.55
C LEU A 201 -11.71 13.42 22.72
N ASN A 202 -10.42 13.76 22.63
CA ASN A 202 -9.73 14.50 23.70
C ASN A 202 -10.25 15.93 23.84
N LEU A 203 -10.58 16.60 22.73
CA LEU A 203 -11.26 17.90 22.74
C LEU A 203 -12.56 17.82 23.54
N ASN A 204 -13.42 16.84 23.24
CA ASN A 204 -14.70 16.67 23.92
C ASN A 204 -14.51 16.36 25.41
N ASN A 205 -13.54 15.50 25.76
CA ASN A 205 -13.24 15.14 27.13
C ASN A 205 -12.71 16.33 27.95
N GLU A 206 -11.75 17.09 27.40
CA GLU A 206 -11.19 18.26 28.09
C GLU A 206 -12.25 19.37 28.24
N LEU A 207 -13.09 19.60 27.23
CA LEU A 207 -14.21 20.56 27.33
C LEU A 207 -15.23 20.16 28.39
N ALA A 208 -15.60 18.87 28.44
CA ALA A 208 -16.53 18.36 29.46
C ALA A 208 -15.94 18.52 30.87
N HIS A 209 -14.65 18.24 31.04
CA HIS A 209 -13.96 18.42 32.31
C HIS A 209 -13.89 19.90 32.73
N ALA A 210 -13.51 20.79 31.82
CA ALA A 210 -13.48 22.23 32.07
C ALA A 210 -14.86 22.76 32.49
N LYS A 211 -15.94 22.27 31.86
CA LYS A 211 -17.32 22.63 32.19
C LYS A 211 -17.73 22.16 33.59
N ARG A 212 -17.36 20.95 33.98
CA ARG A 212 -17.62 20.44 35.34
C ARG A 212 -16.88 21.25 36.39
N GLN A 213 -15.61 21.58 36.13
CA GLN A 213 -14.81 22.38 37.06
C GLN A 213 -15.39 23.78 37.29
N SER A 214 -15.81 24.47 36.22
CA SER A 214 -16.40 25.80 36.36
C SER A 214 -17.75 25.79 37.08
N GLN A 215 -18.53 24.72 36.91
CA GLN A 215 -19.77 24.51 37.65
C GLN A 215 -19.50 24.29 39.14
N LEU A 216 -18.46 23.53 39.50
CA LEU A 216 -18.06 23.32 40.90
C LEU A 216 -17.53 24.60 41.56
N SER A 217 -16.86 25.47 40.79
CA SER A 217 -16.29 26.71 41.30
C SER A 217 -17.23 27.92 41.21
N ASN A 218 -18.45 27.77 40.67
CA ASN A 218 -19.39 28.86 40.36
C ASN A 218 -18.76 30.03 39.57
N ASP A 219 -17.79 29.73 38.70
CA ASP A 219 -17.05 30.73 37.92
C ASP A 219 -17.21 30.45 36.41
N PRO A 220 -18.25 31.00 35.77
CA PRO A 220 -18.50 30.80 34.35
C PRO A 220 -17.45 31.47 33.45
N ALA A 221 -16.81 32.56 33.88
CA ALA A 221 -15.77 33.24 33.11
C ALA A 221 -14.51 32.35 32.98
N SER A 222 -14.19 31.58 34.03
CA SER A 222 -13.12 30.57 33.99
C SER A 222 -13.34 29.50 32.92
N PHE A 223 -14.60 29.08 32.70
CA PHE A 223 -14.92 28.12 31.64
C PHE A 223 -14.64 28.70 30.26
N GLU A 224 -15.06 29.93 30.02
CA GLU A 224 -14.96 30.56 28.70
C GLU A 224 -13.50 30.64 28.25
N ILE A 225 -12.61 31.14 29.12
CA ILE A 225 -11.17 31.23 28.87
C ILE A 225 -10.56 29.84 28.64
N LYS A 226 -10.84 28.87 29.52
CA LYS A 226 -10.31 27.50 29.40
C LYS A 226 -10.81 26.81 28.12
N SER A 227 -12.09 26.96 27.81
CA SER A 227 -12.72 26.33 26.64
C SER A 227 -12.14 26.87 25.33
N THR A 228 -11.86 28.18 25.25
CA THR A 228 -11.21 28.82 24.10
C THR A 228 -9.80 28.28 23.90
N ASN A 229 -9.01 28.19 24.98
CA ASN A 229 -7.65 27.64 24.91
C ASN A 229 -7.65 26.16 24.48
N ILE A 230 -8.56 25.35 25.03
CA ILE A 230 -8.73 23.93 24.64
C ILE A 230 -9.11 23.82 23.16
N LYS A 231 -10.11 24.60 22.71
CA LYS A 231 -10.55 24.60 21.30
C LYS A 231 -9.41 24.98 20.37
N ASN A 232 -8.66 26.05 20.66
CA ASN A 232 -7.54 26.50 19.83
C ASN A 232 -6.47 25.41 19.69
N LYS A 233 -6.04 24.82 20.82
CA LYS A 233 -5.07 23.71 20.86
C LYS A 233 -5.47 22.54 19.97
N TYR A 234 -6.72 22.10 20.02
CA TYR A 234 -7.17 20.94 19.23
C TYR A 234 -7.51 21.30 17.79
N ASN A 235 -8.02 22.50 17.52
CA ASN A 235 -8.26 22.99 16.16
C ASN A 235 -6.96 23.05 15.34
N GLU A 236 -5.85 23.46 15.95
CA GLU A 236 -4.55 23.44 15.28
C GLU A 236 -4.10 22.02 14.91
N LYS A 237 -4.23 21.06 15.84
CA LYS A 237 -3.89 19.64 15.59
C LYS A 237 -4.76 19.02 14.51
N ILE A 238 -6.06 19.31 14.55
CA ILE A 238 -7.03 18.84 13.53
C ILE A 238 -6.69 19.42 12.16
N ARG A 239 -6.42 20.73 12.09
CA ARG A 239 -6.01 21.41 10.85
C ARG A 239 -4.73 20.80 10.28
N PHE A 240 -3.72 20.56 11.12
CA PHE A 240 -2.47 19.94 10.69
C PHE A 240 -2.69 18.54 10.11
N ALA A 241 -3.43 17.67 10.80
CA ALA A 241 -3.71 16.32 10.33
C ALA A 241 -4.51 16.32 9.00
N ASN A 242 -5.50 17.21 8.86
CA ASN A 242 -6.26 17.38 7.63
C ASN A 242 -5.38 17.84 6.45
N ASN A 243 -4.49 18.81 6.67
CA ASN A 243 -3.54 19.24 5.65
C ASN A 243 -2.64 18.09 5.21
N LYS A 244 -2.14 17.30 6.16
CA LYS A 244 -1.30 16.14 5.86
C LYS A 244 -2.03 15.08 5.02
N ILE A 245 -3.30 14.80 5.34
CA ILE A 245 -4.14 13.90 4.53
C ILE A 245 -4.30 14.45 3.11
N SER A 246 -4.59 15.75 2.96
CA SER A 246 -4.70 16.40 1.66
C SER A 246 -3.42 16.26 0.84
N ASP A 247 -2.25 16.45 1.46
CA ASP A 247 -0.97 16.32 0.76
C ASP A 247 -0.68 14.87 0.33
N LEU A 248 -0.97 13.89 1.19
CA LEU A 248 -0.87 12.47 0.86
C LEU A 248 -1.80 12.06 -0.29
N LEU A 249 -3.02 12.59 -0.34
CA LEU A 249 -3.95 12.35 -1.45
C LEU A 249 -3.47 12.98 -2.77
N LYS A 250 -2.74 14.09 -2.73
CA LYS A 250 -2.11 14.67 -3.93
C LYS A 250 -0.96 13.79 -4.41
N GLU A 251 -0.14 13.28 -3.49
CA GLU A 251 0.96 12.34 -3.78
C GLU A 251 0.44 11.08 -4.47
N GLU A 252 -0.63 10.48 -3.94
CA GLU A 252 -1.25 9.30 -4.56
C GLU A 252 -1.72 9.55 -5.99
N LYS A 253 -2.36 10.71 -6.26
CA LYS A 253 -2.81 11.07 -7.61
C LYS A 253 -1.66 11.17 -8.61
N LEU A 254 -0.44 11.46 -8.18
CA LEU A 254 0.73 11.51 -9.04
C LEU A 254 1.21 10.12 -9.45
N LEU A 255 1.03 9.10 -8.61
CA LEU A 255 1.41 7.71 -8.92
C LEU A 255 0.69 7.17 -10.16
N TYR A 256 -0.54 7.60 -10.39
CA TYR A 256 -1.38 7.14 -11.51
C TYR A 256 -1.31 8.05 -12.75
N LYS A 257 -0.61 9.20 -12.69
CA LYS A 257 -0.42 10.11 -13.84
C LYS A 257 0.87 9.87 -14.64
N SER A 258 1.80 9.06 -14.11
CA SER A 258 3.08 8.73 -14.76
C SER A 258 3.05 7.46 -15.61
N ASN A 259 1.86 6.91 -15.90
CA ASN A 259 1.68 5.73 -16.77
C ASN A 259 1.05 6.12 -18.11
#